data_AF-A0A6A0QXR3-F1
#
_entry.id   AF-A0A6A0QXR3-F1
#
_cell.length_a   1.000
_cell.length_b   1.000
_cell.length_c   1.000
_cell.angle_alpha   90.00
_cell.angle_beta   90.00
_cell.angle_gamma   90.00
#
_symmetry.space_group_name_H-M   'P 1'
#
loop_
_entity.id
_entity.type
_entity.pdbx_description
1 polymer ?
#
loop_
_entity_poly.entity_id
_entity_poly.type
_entity_poly.pdbx_seq_one_letter_code
_entity_poly.pdbx_strand_id
1 'polypeptide(L)'
;MFLSGASFRRRVVASFLGLLMLAAGCSDSGPWTPTPTDGPSARGDMSFVCNDEIGFFIWGGALPPSGVGRRVFSDGAILRSDGWSEIPNGPMTARGNAGAIAINNGIFVWGGSGSVVAATDPEDFDFPTDGGIYDVDAQSWKLVPPAPLYGRPDPKLAVARAEVLIYGPPAPQSPAWQKPAAAIFDIDRMEWRNVKPPPAEAFVVGVNDEFVAFGDGMMLRYSDPDDDWQPADIVGEASIGTLTAAFPSEDGGVLLFQPDATLRYNPVSEEVALIGKG
;
A
#
# COMPACT_ATOMS: atom_id res chain seq x y z
N MET A 1 -11.23 -47.39 38.11
CA MET A 1 -9.83 -47.25 37.66
C MET A 1 -9.82 -46.10 36.65
N PHE A 2 -9.19 -44.99 37.07
CA PHE A 2 -8.88 -43.70 36.43
C PHE A 2 -9.78 -43.04 35.36
N LEU A 3 -10.21 -41.83 35.71
CA LEU A 3 -10.69 -40.72 34.88
C LEU A 3 -9.56 -40.15 34.00
N SER A 4 -9.90 -39.71 32.79
CA SER A 4 -9.14 -38.77 31.94
C SER A 4 -10.12 -38.26 30.86
N GLY A 5 -10.36 -36.98 30.61
CA GLY A 5 -9.63 -35.77 30.98
C GLY A 5 -9.25 -34.99 29.71
N ALA A 6 -9.65 -33.71 29.67
CA ALA A 6 -9.26 -32.64 28.73
C ALA A 6 -9.94 -32.62 27.34
N SER A 7 -10.32 -31.47 26.77
CA SER A 7 -10.50 -30.10 27.25
C SER A 7 -11.17 -29.32 26.11
N PHE A 8 -12.27 -28.64 26.41
CA PHE A 8 -12.98 -27.74 25.48
C PHE A 8 -12.16 -26.44 25.34
N ARG A 9 -11.44 -26.25 24.23
CA ARG A 9 -10.78 -24.95 23.96
C ARG A 9 -11.77 -23.99 23.32
N ARG A 10 -12.32 -23.08 24.14
CA ARG A 10 -12.91 -21.82 23.68
C ARG A 10 -11.81 -21.02 22.97
N ARG A 11 -11.97 -20.77 21.66
CA ARG A 11 -11.24 -19.68 20.99
C ARG A 11 -12.00 -18.40 21.27
N VAL A 12 -11.43 -17.56 22.13
CA VAL A 12 -11.79 -16.14 22.22
C VAL A 12 -11.17 -15.48 21.00
N VAL A 13 -12.00 -15.03 20.06
CA VAL A 13 -11.57 -14.12 18.99
C VAL A 13 -11.52 -12.75 19.62
N ALA A 14 -10.33 -12.32 20.02
CA ALA A 14 -10.08 -10.93 20.39
C ALA A 14 -9.91 -10.15 19.09
N SER A 15 -10.86 -9.25 18.80
CA SER A 15 -10.71 -8.24 17.75
C SER A 15 -9.55 -7.32 18.13
N PHE A 16 -8.49 -7.32 17.35
CA PHE A 16 -7.34 -6.44 17.56
C PHE A 16 -7.57 -5.10 16.88
N LEU A 17 -7.69 -4.05 17.71
CA LEU A 17 -7.53 -2.65 17.33
C LEU A 17 -6.02 -2.38 17.27
N GLY A 18 -5.41 -2.57 16.11
CA GLY A 18 -4.02 -2.18 15.84
C GLY A 18 -3.98 -0.77 15.29
N LEU A 19 -3.93 0.23 16.17
CA LEU A 19 -3.72 1.63 15.78
C LEU A 19 -2.23 1.83 15.50
N LEU A 20 -1.86 1.97 14.22
CA LEU A 20 -0.49 2.30 13.81
C LEU A 20 -0.45 3.76 13.39
N MET A 21 0.26 4.60 14.14
CA MET A 21 0.60 5.97 13.75
C MET A 21 2.06 6.24 14.06
N LEU A 22 2.85 6.45 13.01
CA LEU A 22 4.14 7.12 13.07
C LEU A 22 4.11 8.20 11.99
N ALA A 23 4.08 9.47 12.41
CA ALA A 23 4.62 10.57 11.63
C ALA A 23 4.73 11.87 12.42
N ALA A 24 5.96 12.30 12.63
CA ALA A 24 6.56 13.39 11.87
C ALA A 24 8.09 13.26 12.11
N GLY A 25 8.86 12.73 11.15
CA GLY A 25 10.28 12.36 11.34
C GLY A 25 10.48 10.95 11.93
N CYS A 26 10.10 9.91 11.17
CA CYS A 26 9.76 8.54 11.61
C CYS A 26 10.86 7.63 12.21
N SER A 27 11.95 8.11 12.82
CA SER A 27 12.98 7.21 13.37
C SER A 27 13.57 7.53 14.75
N ASP A 28 13.02 8.45 15.53
CA ASP A 28 13.52 8.62 16.91
C ASP A 28 12.77 7.72 17.90
N SER A 29 13.54 6.96 18.69
CA SER A 29 13.08 6.00 19.70
C SER A 29 12.44 6.66 20.94
N GLY A 30 11.75 7.77 20.76
CA GLY A 30 11.07 8.51 21.81
C GLY A 30 9.85 7.76 22.37
N PRO A 31 9.34 8.18 23.54
CA PRO A 31 8.08 7.67 24.05
C PRO A 31 6.94 7.96 23.06
N TRP A 32 6.03 7.01 22.91
CA TRP A 32 4.80 7.18 22.12
C TRP A 32 4.06 8.44 22.57
N THR A 33 3.83 9.36 21.62
CA THR A 33 3.10 10.60 21.86
C THR A 33 1.76 10.51 21.13
N PRO A 34 0.63 10.82 21.79
CA PRO A 34 -0.67 10.88 21.12
C PRO A 34 -0.66 11.91 19.99
N THR A 35 -1.27 11.58 18.86
CA THR A 35 -1.51 12.54 17.78
C THR A 35 -2.62 13.54 18.18
N PRO A 36 -2.68 14.71 17.53
CA PRO A 36 -3.80 15.63 17.68
C PRO A 36 -5.16 14.94 17.44
N THR A 37 -6.18 15.33 18.21
CA THR A 37 -7.51 14.67 18.25
C THR A 37 -8.52 15.24 17.25
N ASP A 38 -8.15 16.27 16.52
CA ASP A 38 -8.93 16.97 15.51
C ASP A 38 -8.79 16.38 14.09
N GLY A 39 -8.27 15.16 14.00
CA GLY A 39 -8.17 14.42 12.75
C GLY A 39 -9.53 13.94 12.20
N PRO A 40 -9.52 13.25 11.04
CA PRO A 40 -10.74 12.78 10.43
C PRO A 40 -11.45 11.73 11.29
N SER A 41 -12.73 11.51 10.99
CA SER A 41 -13.57 10.56 11.72
C SER A 41 -12.96 9.15 11.73
N ALA A 42 -13.16 8.44 12.84
CA ALA A 42 -12.61 7.10 13.03
C ALA A 42 -13.03 6.13 11.90
N ARG A 43 -12.03 5.41 11.36
CA ARG A 43 -12.17 4.47 10.24
C ARG A 43 -11.01 3.48 10.23
N GLY A 44 -11.24 2.31 9.63
CA GLY A 44 -10.19 1.36 9.25
C GLY A 44 -9.91 1.43 7.76
N ASP A 45 -8.99 0.61 7.28
CA ASP A 45 -8.84 0.30 5.85
C ASP A 45 -8.55 1.52 4.96
N MET A 46 -8.00 2.58 5.54
CA MET A 46 -7.63 3.80 4.84
C MET A 46 -6.31 3.61 4.09
N SER A 47 -6.18 4.28 2.96
CA SER A 47 -4.89 4.44 2.32
C SER A 47 -4.09 5.48 3.09
N PHE A 48 -2.79 5.26 3.25
CA PHE A 48 -1.91 6.22 3.89
C PHE A 48 -0.56 6.33 3.19
N VAL A 49 0.06 7.50 3.32
CA VAL A 49 1.42 7.79 2.85
C VAL A 49 2.09 8.63 3.92
N CYS A 50 3.37 8.34 4.21
CA CYS A 50 4.17 9.13 5.13
C CYS A 50 5.53 9.43 4.52
N ASN A 51 5.86 10.70 4.40
CA ASN A 51 7.22 11.18 4.12
C ASN A 51 7.41 12.58 4.72
N ASP A 52 8.64 13.08 4.71
CA ASP A 52 8.98 14.36 5.35
C ASP A 52 8.41 15.58 4.62
N GLU A 53 8.15 15.46 3.31
CA GLU A 53 7.67 16.57 2.47
C GLU A 53 6.14 16.76 2.58
N ILE A 54 5.40 15.66 2.58
CA ILE A 54 3.94 15.64 2.60
C ILE A 54 3.43 15.66 4.04
N GLY A 55 4.09 14.95 4.95
CA GLY A 55 3.56 14.57 6.25
C GLY A 55 2.83 13.22 6.18
N PHE A 56 1.89 12.98 7.10
CA PHE A 56 1.09 11.76 7.13
C PHE A 56 -0.27 11.99 6.51
N PHE A 57 -0.38 11.54 5.28
CA PHE A 57 -1.61 11.58 4.50
C PHE A 57 -2.45 10.35 4.77
N ILE A 58 -3.75 10.55 4.89
CA ILE A 58 -4.76 9.50 4.88
C ILE A 58 -5.92 9.85 3.95
N TRP A 59 -6.47 8.85 3.28
CA TRP A 59 -7.65 9.02 2.43
C TRP A 59 -8.51 7.77 2.39
N GLY A 60 -9.82 7.99 2.23
CA GLY A 60 -10.81 6.93 2.11
C GLY A 60 -10.96 6.17 3.43
N GLY A 61 -11.05 4.85 3.34
CA GLY A 61 -11.28 3.95 4.46
C GLY A 61 -12.73 3.53 4.61
N ALA A 62 -13.00 2.77 5.68
CA ALA A 62 -14.32 2.23 5.96
C ALA A 62 -14.62 2.16 7.46
N LEU A 63 -15.90 2.21 7.81
CA LEU A 63 -16.35 1.75 9.12
C LEU A 63 -16.41 0.22 9.16
N PRO A 64 -16.30 -0.39 10.35
CA PRO A 64 -16.60 -1.81 10.53
C PRO A 64 -17.99 -2.16 9.95
N PRO A 65 -18.18 -3.37 9.40
CA PRO A 65 -19.47 -3.78 8.86
C PRO A 65 -20.59 -3.63 9.89
N SER A 66 -21.70 -2.99 9.51
CA SER A 66 -22.78 -2.65 10.43
C SER A 66 -24.11 -3.29 10.04
N GLY A 67 -24.16 -4.57 9.66
CA GLY A 67 -25.40 -5.31 9.33
C GLY A 67 -26.22 -4.80 8.13
N VAL A 68 -26.02 -3.55 7.69
CA VAL A 68 -26.66 -2.87 6.56
C VAL A 68 -25.62 -2.43 5.52
N GLY A 69 -24.48 -3.11 5.50
CA GLY A 69 -23.37 -2.82 4.60
C GLY A 69 -22.14 -2.24 5.29
N ARG A 70 -21.18 -1.82 4.45
CA ARG A 70 -19.91 -1.19 4.84
C ARG A 70 -19.92 0.24 4.34
N ARG A 71 -19.93 1.21 5.24
CA ARG A 71 -19.79 2.63 4.89
C ARG A 71 -18.33 2.91 4.56
N VAL A 72 -18.07 3.30 3.31
CA VAL A 72 -16.77 3.77 2.84
C VAL A 72 -16.74 5.28 2.73
N PHE A 73 -15.53 5.82 2.63
CA PHE A 73 -15.26 7.25 2.67
C PHE A 73 -14.52 7.72 1.41
N SER A 74 -14.61 9.01 1.09
CA SER A 74 -13.88 9.68 -0.01
C SER A 74 -13.21 11.00 0.41
N ASP A 75 -13.22 11.28 1.71
CA ASP A 75 -12.50 12.35 2.39
C ASP A 75 -11.13 11.86 2.87
N GLY A 76 -10.30 12.81 3.31
CA GLY A 76 -8.97 12.53 3.84
C GLY A 76 -8.43 13.71 4.63
N ALA A 77 -7.21 13.55 5.14
CA ALA A 77 -6.49 14.60 5.85
C ALA A 77 -4.98 14.38 5.75
N ILE A 78 -4.23 15.44 6.04
CA ILE A 78 -2.76 15.38 6.19
C ILE A 78 -2.42 15.86 7.59
N LEU A 79 -1.64 15.07 8.33
CA LEU A 79 -1.02 15.46 9.60
C LEU A 79 0.39 16.00 9.33
N ARG A 80 0.64 17.23 9.80
CA ARG A 80 1.96 17.87 9.85
C ARG A 80 2.28 18.34 11.26
N SER A 81 3.37 19.09 11.43
CA SER A 81 3.80 19.62 12.73
C SER A 81 2.78 20.57 13.37
N ASP A 82 1.92 21.22 12.57
CA ASP A 82 0.88 22.15 13.01
C ASP A 82 -0.47 21.49 13.29
N GLY A 83 -0.61 20.19 13.00
CA GLY A 83 -1.82 19.40 13.26
C GLY A 83 -2.41 18.77 12.00
N TRP A 84 -3.66 18.34 12.12
CA TRP A 84 -4.42 17.79 11.00
C TRP A 84 -4.99 18.91 10.13
N SER A 85 -4.91 18.73 8.82
CA SER A 85 -5.59 19.56 7.82
C SER A 85 -6.43 18.67 6.92
N GLU A 86 -7.73 18.98 6.81
CA GLU A 86 -8.60 18.32 5.84
C GLU A 86 -8.13 18.60 4.41
N ILE A 87 -8.27 17.60 3.53
CA ILE A 87 -8.08 17.78 2.09
C ILE A 87 -9.45 17.74 1.39
N PRO A 88 -9.59 18.33 0.19
CA PRO A 88 -10.83 18.19 -0.57
C PRO A 88 -11.18 16.73 -0.85
N ASN A 89 -12.48 16.45 -0.91
CA ASN A 89 -12.95 15.13 -1.32
C ASN A 89 -12.43 14.77 -2.72
N GLY A 90 -12.01 13.51 -2.88
CA GLY A 90 -11.54 13.00 -4.16
C GLY A 90 -12.67 12.89 -5.19
N PRO A 91 -12.39 13.04 -6.50
CA PRO A 91 -13.36 12.84 -7.58
C PRO A 91 -13.63 11.34 -7.85
N MET A 92 -12.92 10.46 -7.16
CA MET A 92 -13.00 9.01 -7.28
C MET A 92 -14.17 8.45 -6.45
N THR A 93 -14.59 7.23 -6.78
CA THR A 93 -15.53 6.44 -5.98
C THR A 93 -14.99 6.26 -4.54
N ALA A 94 -15.84 6.45 -3.52
CA ALA A 94 -15.48 6.22 -2.12
C ALA A 94 -15.08 4.75 -1.89
N ARG A 95 -14.05 4.49 -1.07
CA ARG A 95 -13.49 3.14 -0.89
C ARG A 95 -12.63 2.99 0.36
N GLY A 96 -12.50 1.75 0.85
CA GLY A 96 -11.39 1.32 1.71
C GLY A 96 -10.42 0.44 0.93
N ASN A 97 -9.34 -0.02 1.57
CA ASN A 97 -8.36 -0.97 1.02
C ASN A 97 -7.70 -0.50 -0.28
N ALA A 98 -7.70 0.80 -0.57
CA ALA A 98 -7.01 1.33 -1.74
C ALA A 98 -5.51 1.45 -1.46
N GLY A 99 -4.70 1.31 -2.51
CA GLY A 99 -3.28 1.61 -2.43
C GLY A 99 -3.07 3.12 -2.53
N ALA A 100 -2.14 3.66 -1.74
CA ALA A 100 -1.61 4.99 -1.95
C ALA A 100 -0.08 4.97 -1.95
N ILE A 101 0.52 5.84 -2.77
CA ILE A 101 1.98 5.99 -2.84
C ILE A 101 2.34 7.46 -3.09
N ALA A 102 3.41 7.93 -2.43
CA ALA A 102 4.00 9.23 -2.73
C ALA A 102 4.58 9.20 -4.15
N ILE A 103 4.31 10.26 -4.91
CA ILE A 103 4.95 10.57 -6.18
C ILE A 103 5.45 12.01 -6.09
N ASN A 104 6.43 12.43 -6.88
CA ASN A 104 6.97 13.80 -6.97
C ASN A 104 6.39 14.80 -5.93
N ASN A 105 5.36 15.59 -6.31
CA ASN A 105 4.67 16.54 -5.42
C ASN A 105 3.23 16.12 -5.10
N GLY A 106 2.95 14.82 -5.08
CA GLY A 106 1.59 14.33 -4.99
C GLY A 106 1.45 12.95 -4.43
N ILE A 107 0.20 12.49 -4.42
CA ILE A 107 -0.15 11.17 -3.91
C ILE A 107 -1.03 10.50 -4.94
N PHE A 108 -0.57 9.36 -5.43
CA PHE A 108 -1.35 8.51 -6.31
C PHE A 108 -2.18 7.54 -5.47
N VAL A 109 -3.48 7.46 -5.73
CA VAL A 109 -4.43 6.53 -5.09
C VAL A 109 -5.15 5.72 -6.16
N TRP A 110 -5.22 4.40 -5.98
CA TRP A 110 -5.92 3.52 -6.94
C TRP A 110 -6.44 2.23 -6.29
N GLY A 111 -7.43 1.61 -6.94
CA GLY A 111 -7.99 0.30 -6.56
C GLY A 111 -8.80 0.39 -5.27
N GLY A 112 -8.86 -0.69 -4.49
CA GLY A 112 -9.63 -0.79 -3.25
C GLY A 112 -11.00 -1.44 -3.39
N SER A 113 -11.83 -1.25 -2.38
CA SER A 113 -13.17 -1.84 -2.26
C SER A 113 -14.17 -0.76 -1.86
N GLY A 114 -15.25 -0.66 -2.63
CA GLY A 114 -16.35 0.28 -2.41
C GLY A 114 -17.32 -0.16 -1.32
N SER A 115 -18.50 0.46 -1.32
CA SER A 115 -19.59 0.08 -0.41
C SER A 115 -20.06 -1.34 -0.73
N VAL A 116 -20.44 -2.08 0.31
CA VAL A 116 -21.12 -3.39 0.17
C VAL A 116 -22.57 -3.21 0.59
N VAL A 117 -23.52 -3.65 -0.23
CA VAL A 117 -24.95 -3.60 0.09
C VAL A 117 -25.35 -4.76 1.02
N ALA A 118 -24.77 -5.95 0.84
CA ALA A 118 -24.89 -7.08 1.77
C ALA A 118 -23.63 -7.96 1.74
N ALA A 119 -23.04 -8.27 2.90
CA ALA A 119 -21.81 -9.07 2.99
C ALA A 119 -22.04 -10.58 2.74
N THR A 120 -23.21 -10.98 2.26
CA THR A 120 -23.60 -12.38 2.08
C THR A 120 -23.28 -12.92 0.69
N ASP A 121 -23.22 -12.04 -0.31
CA ASP A 121 -22.77 -12.41 -1.65
C ASP A 121 -21.46 -11.67 -1.94
N PRO A 122 -20.35 -12.38 -2.23
CA PRO A 122 -19.14 -11.68 -2.62
C PRO A 122 -19.32 -10.88 -3.93
N GLU A 123 -20.36 -11.15 -4.75
CA GLU A 123 -20.72 -10.39 -5.98
C GLU A 123 -21.25 -8.99 -5.68
N ASP A 124 -21.64 -8.73 -4.43
CA ASP A 124 -22.10 -7.42 -3.98
C ASP A 124 -20.94 -6.46 -3.66
N PHE A 125 -19.68 -6.90 -3.78
CA PHE A 125 -18.52 -6.03 -3.56
C PHE A 125 -18.20 -5.23 -4.82
N ASP A 126 -18.30 -3.91 -4.70
CA ASP A 126 -17.79 -3.00 -5.72
C ASP A 126 -16.26 -2.88 -5.59
N PHE A 127 -15.55 -3.05 -6.71
CA PHE A 127 -14.10 -2.91 -6.79
C PHE A 127 -13.79 -1.83 -7.82
N PRO A 128 -13.76 -0.55 -7.40
CA PRO A 128 -13.60 0.55 -8.34
C PRO A 128 -12.25 0.47 -9.07
N THR A 129 -12.27 0.86 -10.35
CA THR A 129 -11.10 0.83 -11.26
C THR A 129 -10.54 2.22 -11.58
N ASP A 130 -11.20 3.25 -11.07
CA ASP A 130 -10.75 4.63 -11.09
C ASP A 130 -9.68 4.89 -10.02
N GLY A 131 -8.87 5.92 -10.25
CA GLY A 131 -7.85 6.41 -9.34
C GLY A 131 -7.66 7.91 -9.49
N GLY A 132 -6.75 8.47 -8.70
CA GLY A 132 -6.59 9.90 -8.61
C GLY A 132 -5.21 10.28 -8.09
N ILE A 133 -4.77 11.46 -8.52
CA ILE A 133 -3.57 12.10 -8.02
C ILE A 133 -4.01 13.31 -7.21
N TYR A 134 -3.61 13.34 -5.93
CA TYR A 134 -3.71 14.54 -5.12
C TYR A 134 -2.43 15.35 -5.28
N ASP A 135 -2.56 16.57 -5.79
CA ASP A 135 -1.49 17.57 -5.81
C ASP A 135 -1.48 18.27 -4.44
N VAL A 136 -0.38 18.11 -3.71
CA VAL A 136 -0.25 18.61 -2.33
C VAL A 136 -0.13 20.13 -2.29
N ASP A 137 0.54 20.72 -3.28
CA ASP A 137 0.78 22.16 -3.37
C ASP A 137 -0.48 22.90 -3.81
N ALA A 138 -1.15 22.38 -4.84
CA ALA A 138 -2.41 22.93 -5.35
C ALA A 138 -3.62 22.54 -4.49
N GLN A 139 -3.43 21.63 -3.52
CA GLN A 139 -4.47 21.04 -2.68
C GLN A 139 -5.67 20.55 -3.50
N SER A 140 -5.42 19.89 -4.62
CA SER A 140 -6.48 19.51 -5.56
C SER A 140 -6.28 18.12 -6.12
N TRP A 141 -7.38 17.51 -6.52
CA TRP A 141 -7.37 16.18 -7.11
C TRP A 141 -7.47 16.24 -8.63
N LYS A 142 -6.75 15.33 -9.28
CA LYS A 142 -6.88 15.01 -10.69
C LYS A 142 -7.28 13.55 -10.84
N LEU A 143 -8.37 13.27 -11.56
CA LEU A 143 -8.76 11.91 -11.90
C LEU A 143 -7.76 11.33 -12.91
N VAL A 144 -7.32 10.09 -12.71
CA VAL A 144 -6.50 9.39 -13.71
C VAL A 144 -7.39 8.69 -14.74
N PRO A 145 -6.92 8.48 -15.98
CA PRO A 145 -7.69 7.70 -16.95
C PRO A 145 -8.02 6.29 -16.45
N PRO A 146 -9.08 5.65 -16.96
CA PRO A 146 -9.43 4.29 -16.58
C PRO A 146 -8.25 3.32 -16.79
N ALA A 147 -7.91 2.56 -15.75
CA ALA A 147 -6.82 1.60 -15.81
C ALA A 147 -7.21 0.38 -16.69
N PRO A 148 -6.26 -0.24 -17.38
CA PRO A 148 -6.47 -1.50 -18.11
C PRO A 148 -6.47 -2.71 -17.15
N LEU A 149 -6.82 -2.49 -15.88
CA LEU A 149 -6.87 -3.50 -14.82
C LEU A 149 -8.30 -3.65 -14.31
N TYR A 150 -8.65 -4.87 -13.93
CA TYR A 150 -9.83 -5.08 -13.08
C TYR A 150 -9.59 -4.48 -11.69
N GLY A 151 -10.67 -4.18 -10.98
CA GLY A 151 -10.60 -3.71 -9.61
C GLY A 151 -9.85 -4.71 -8.72
N ARG A 152 -9.15 -4.19 -7.72
CA ARG A 152 -8.29 -4.96 -6.81
C ARG A 152 -8.49 -4.46 -5.39
N PRO A 153 -8.92 -5.31 -4.44
CA PRO A 153 -8.72 -5.00 -3.03
C PRO A 153 -7.21 -5.02 -2.75
N ASP A 154 -6.72 -4.06 -1.97
CA ASP A 154 -5.35 -4.05 -1.46
C ASP A 154 -4.28 -4.13 -2.59
N PRO A 155 -4.34 -3.25 -3.61
CA PRO A 155 -3.35 -3.27 -4.67
C PRO A 155 -1.97 -2.92 -4.09
N LYS A 156 -0.95 -3.64 -4.55
CA LYS A 156 0.44 -3.30 -4.26
C LYS A 156 0.90 -2.25 -5.26
N LEU A 157 1.59 -1.22 -4.76
CA LEU A 157 2.10 -0.10 -5.54
C LEU A 157 3.62 0.00 -5.39
N ALA A 158 4.30 0.34 -6.47
CA ALA A 158 5.70 0.76 -6.45
C ALA A 158 5.85 1.99 -7.37
N VAL A 159 6.77 2.89 -7.03
CA VAL A 159 7.10 4.07 -7.84
C VAL A 159 8.56 4.03 -8.24
N ALA A 160 8.86 4.28 -9.51
CA ALA A 160 10.21 4.47 -10.04
C ALA A 160 10.14 5.52 -11.16
N ARG A 161 11.11 6.43 -11.26
CA ARG A 161 11.02 7.60 -12.16
C ARG A 161 9.72 8.39 -11.94
N ALA A 162 8.94 8.55 -13.00
CA ALA A 162 7.59 9.12 -13.03
C ALA A 162 6.55 8.03 -13.39
N GLU A 163 6.79 6.79 -12.96
CA GLU A 163 5.94 5.64 -13.25
C GLU A 163 5.47 4.98 -11.94
N VAL A 164 4.20 4.58 -11.91
CA VAL A 164 3.62 3.78 -10.81
C VAL A 164 3.28 2.39 -11.33
N LEU A 165 3.94 1.37 -10.80
CA LEU A 165 3.56 -0.03 -11.01
C LEU A 165 2.43 -0.42 -10.06
N ILE A 166 1.40 -1.05 -10.61
CA ILE A 166 0.25 -1.59 -9.88
C ILE A 166 0.16 -3.08 -10.12
N TYR A 167 0.12 -3.85 -9.04
CA TYR A 167 0.07 -5.30 -9.08
C TYR A 167 -0.63 -5.89 -7.85
N GLY A 168 -0.68 -7.21 -7.75
CA GLY A 168 -1.34 -7.94 -6.67
C GLY A 168 -2.40 -8.91 -7.20
N PRO A 169 -3.20 -9.52 -6.32
CA PRO A 169 -4.33 -10.34 -6.74
C PRO A 169 -5.43 -9.45 -7.38
N PRO A 170 -6.22 -9.97 -8.35
CA PRO A 170 -7.47 -9.33 -8.76
C PRO A 170 -8.50 -9.35 -7.60
N ALA A 171 -9.76 -8.94 -7.83
CA ALA A 171 -10.85 -8.95 -6.83
C ALA A 171 -11.85 -10.14 -6.97
N PRO A 172 -12.13 -11.01 -5.94
CA PRO A 172 -12.50 -12.47 -5.92
C PRO A 172 -13.23 -13.14 -7.08
N GLN A 173 -13.82 -12.36 -7.97
CA GLN A 173 -14.87 -12.78 -8.87
C GLN A 173 -14.75 -12.17 -10.26
N SER A 174 -13.67 -11.44 -10.55
CA SER A 174 -13.41 -11.07 -11.94
C SER A 174 -13.21 -12.35 -12.79
N PRO A 175 -13.77 -12.46 -14.00
CA PRO A 175 -13.42 -13.53 -14.93
C PRO A 175 -11.90 -13.60 -15.20
N ALA A 176 -11.16 -12.51 -14.94
CA ALA A 176 -9.71 -12.44 -15.03
C ALA A 176 -8.96 -12.94 -13.78
N TRP A 177 -9.62 -13.58 -12.83
CA TRP A 177 -8.96 -14.25 -11.69
C TRP A 177 -7.90 -15.25 -12.12
N GLN A 178 -8.03 -15.74 -13.34
CA GLN A 178 -7.14 -16.70 -13.94
C GLN A 178 -5.87 -16.06 -14.54
N LYS A 179 -5.74 -14.72 -14.53
CA LYS A 179 -4.54 -14.03 -15.03
C LYS A 179 -4.11 -12.92 -14.07
N PRO A 180 -2.99 -13.08 -13.33
CA PRO A 180 -2.38 -11.93 -12.69
C PRO A 180 -2.02 -10.91 -13.79
N ALA A 181 -2.56 -9.71 -13.66
CA ALA A 181 -2.19 -8.58 -14.49
C ALA A 181 -1.39 -7.58 -13.64
N ALA A 182 -0.54 -6.80 -14.29
CA ALA A 182 0.03 -5.59 -13.73
C ALA A 182 -0.07 -4.49 -14.79
N ALA A 183 -0.07 -3.25 -14.33
CA ALA A 183 0.00 -2.10 -15.22
C ALA A 183 0.97 -1.09 -14.65
N ILE A 184 1.66 -0.40 -15.56
CA ILE A 184 2.43 0.79 -15.24
C ILE A 184 1.61 2.01 -15.68
N PHE A 185 1.49 2.97 -14.77
CA PHE A 185 0.92 4.28 -15.02
C PHE A 185 2.05 5.30 -15.17
N ASP A 186 2.15 5.90 -16.35
CA ASP A 186 3.04 7.03 -16.62
C ASP A 186 2.38 8.32 -16.13
N ILE A 187 2.96 8.93 -15.11
CA ILE A 187 2.40 10.10 -14.41
C ILE A 187 2.40 11.33 -15.32
N ASP A 188 3.47 11.53 -16.10
CA ASP A 188 3.65 12.71 -16.94
C ASP A 188 2.72 12.67 -18.16
N ARG A 189 2.56 11.48 -18.76
CA ARG A 189 1.69 11.26 -19.92
C ARG A 189 0.25 11.01 -19.52
N MET A 190 -0.02 10.66 -18.26
CA MET A 190 -1.31 10.17 -17.77
C MET A 190 -1.77 8.94 -18.58
N GLU A 191 -0.85 8.04 -18.90
CA GLU A 191 -1.13 6.88 -19.76
C GLU A 191 -0.86 5.57 -19.02
N TRP A 192 -1.64 4.56 -19.37
CA TRP A 192 -1.47 3.22 -18.84
C TRP A 192 -0.87 2.29 -19.87
N ARG A 193 -0.04 1.36 -19.41
CA ARG A 193 0.39 0.20 -20.19
C ARG A 193 0.28 -1.07 -19.37
N ASN A 194 -0.22 -2.12 -19.98
CA ASN A 194 -0.18 -3.46 -19.40
C ASN A 194 1.27 -3.95 -19.40
N VAL A 195 1.65 -4.65 -18.33
CA VAL A 195 2.97 -5.24 -18.19
C VAL A 195 2.88 -6.64 -17.62
N LYS A 196 3.94 -7.43 -17.79
CA LYS A 196 4.06 -8.71 -17.09
C LYS A 196 4.06 -8.48 -15.58
N PRO A 197 3.19 -9.17 -14.79
CA PRO A 197 3.22 -9.03 -13.35
C PRO A 197 4.55 -9.53 -12.76
N PRO A 198 4.99 -8.98 -11.62
CA PRO A 198 6.09 -9.57 -10.87
C PRO A 198 5.74 -11.00 -10.45
N PRO A 199 6.73 -11.81 -10.03
CA PRO A 199 6.45 -13.12 -9.44
C PRO A 199 5.41 -13.02 -8.33
N ALA A 200 4.64 -14.09 -8.14
CA ALA A 200 3.70 -14.18 -7.03
C ALA A 200 4.45 -13.95 -5.71
N GLU A 201 3.81 -13.28 -4.76
CA GLU A 201 4.40 -12.88 -3.47
C GLU A 201 5.59 -11.92 -3.51
N ALA A 202 6.12 -11.57 -4.68
CA ALA A 202 7.21 -10.62 -4.75
C ALA A 202 6.78 -9.24 -4.21
N PHE A 203 7.73 -8.61 -3.54
CA PHE A 203 7.68 -7.23 -3.12
C PHE A 203 8.47 -6.38 -4.11
N VAL A 204 7.84 -5.34 -4.67
CA VAL A 204 8.46 -4.45 -5.65
C VAL A 204 8.72 -3.08 -5.05
N VAL A 205 9.91 -2.54 -5.31
CA VAL A 205 10.29 -1.15 -5.01
C VAL A 205 10.92 -0.48 -6.23
N GLY A 206 10.97 0.85 -6.25
CA GLY A 206 11.80 1.59 -7.20
C GLY A 206 13.23 1.75 -6.71
N VAL A 207 14.22 1.46 -7.55
CA VAL A 207 15.66 1.67 -7.28
C VAL A 207 16.30 2.24 -8.54
N ASN A 208 17.00 3.38 -8.43
CA ASN A 208 17.72 4.00 -9.55
C ASN A 208 16.92 3.98 -10.85
N ASP A 209 15.68 4.46 -10.79
CA ASP A 209 14.79 4.55 -11.94
C ASP A 209 14.28 3.21 -12.53
N GLU A 210 14.45 2.10 -11.82
CA GLU A 210 13.99 0.77 -12.21
C GLU A 210 13.07 0.17 -11.14
N PHE A 211 12.16 -0.72 -11.54
CA PHE A 211 11.43 -1.55 -10.58
C PHE A 211 12.23 -2.80 -10.25
N VAL A 212 12.42 -3.08 -8.96
CA VAL A 212 13.12 -4.26 -8.46
C VAL A 212 12.17 -5.06 -7.58
N ALA A 213 11.99 -6.33 -7.92
CA ALA A 213 11.20 -7.31 -7.20
C ALA A 213 12.08 -8.22 -6.33
N PHE A 214 11.64 -8.46 -5.10
CA PHE A 214 12.25 -9.34 -4.12
C PHE A 214 11.24 -10.39 -3.68
N GLY A 215 11.61 -11.67 -3.65
CA GLY A 215 10.75 -12.76 -3.19
C GLY A 215 11.34 -14.11 -3.57
N ASP A 216 10.96 -15.22 -2.91
CA ASP A 216 11.41 -16.59 -3.24
C ASP A 216 12.92 -16.76 -3.45
N GLY A 217 13.74 -16.04 -2.68
CA GLY A 217 15.21 -16.07 -2.79
C GLY A 217 15.77 -15.44 -4.07
N MET A 218 14.92 -14.83 -4.91
CA MET A 218 15.32 -14.17 -6.15
C MET A 218 15.19 -12.65 -6.06
N MET A 219 16.02 -12.00 -6.87
CA MET A 219 15.95 -10.58 -7.14
C MET A 219 15.81 -10.37 -8.63
N LEU A 220 14.75 -9.68 -9.04
CA LEU A 220 14.46 -9.42 -10.44
C LEU A 220 14.35 -7.92 -10.67
N ARG A 221 14.85 -7.44 -11.80
CA ARG A 221 14.59 -6.09 -12.29
C ARG A 221 13.59 -6.15 -13.43
N TYR A 222 12.70 -5.17 -13.50
CA TYR A 222 11.82 -5.01 -14.64
C TYR A 222 12.58 -4.38 -15.82
N SER A 223 12.58 -5.06 -16.97
CA SER A 223 13.15 -4.59 -18.24
C SER A 223 12.03 -4.07 -19.13
N ASP A 224 11.97 -2.75 -19.31
CA ASP A 224 10.97 -2.10 -20.16
C ASP A 224 11.00 -2.51 -21.65
N PRO A 225 12.16 -2.65 -22.33
CA PRO A 225 12.15 -3.07 -23.73
C PRO A 225 11.65 -4.50 -23.94
N ASP A 226 11.77 -5.35 -22.91
CA ASP A 226 11.41 -6.78 -23.00
C ASP A 226 10.04 -7.10 -22.37
N ASP A 227 9.44 -6.12 -21.67
CA ASP A 227 8.27 -6.30 -20.80
C ASP A 227 8.40 -7.55 -19.90
N ASP A 228 9.58 -7.71 -19.28
CA ASP A 228 9.91 -8.90 -18.51
C ASP A 228 10.72 -8.62 -17.25
N TRP A 229 10.61 -9.53 -16.28
CA TRP A 229 11.39 -9.54 -15.05
C TRP A 229 12.64 -10.38 -15.24
N GLN A 230 13.79 -9.74 -15.27
CA GLN A 230 15.09 -10.36 -15.50
C GLN A 230 15.86 -10.50 -14.19
N PRO A 231 16.68 -11.54 -14.01
CA PRO A 231 17.61 -11.61 -12.88
C PRO A 231 18.42 -10.31 -12.74
N ALA A 232 18.47 -9.79 -11.52
CA ALA A 232 19.27 -8.62 -11.18
C ALA A 232 20.57 -9.08 -10.50
N ASP A 233 21.71 -8.79 -11.11
CA ASP A 233 23.00 -8.87 -10.43
C ASP A 233 23.12 -7.65 -9.51
N ILE A 234 23.24 -7.84 -8.20
CA ILE A 234 23.55 -6.70 -7.32
C ILE A 234 25.03 -6.38 -7.47
N VAL A 235 25.31 -5.28 -8.17
CA VAL A 235 26.58 -4.58 -8.06
C VAL A 235 26.29 -3.14 -7.63
N GLY A 236 25.76 -2.95 -6.41
CA GLY A 236 25.54 -1.60 -5.87
C GLY A 236 24.88 -1.55 -4.50
N GLU A 237 25.15 -0.46 -3.77
CA GLU A 237 24.41 -0.07 -2.58
C GLU A 237 23.10 0.60 -3.03
N ALA A 238 21.96 0.01 -2.70
CA ALA A 238 20.68 0.67 -2.86
C ALA A 238 20.44 1.54 -1.61
N SER A 239 20.53 2.86 -1.79
CA SER A 239 20.01 3.80 -0.80
C SER A 239 18.50 3.82 -0.97
N ILE A 240 17.77 3.22 -0.03
CA ILE A 240 16.31 3.33 0.01
C ILE A 240 16.02 4.77 0.45
N GLY A 241 15.91 5.68 -0.52
CA GLY A 241 15.45 7.05 -0.25
C GLY A 241 14.05 7.00 0.36
N THR A 242 13.83 7.75 1.45
CA THR A 242 12.58 8.10 2.16
C THR A 242 11.40 7.12 2.10
N LEU A 243 11.65 5.82 1.92
CA LEU A 243 10.59 4.82 1.77
C LEU A 243 10.32 4.25 3.16
N THR A 244 9.40 4.85 3.90
CA THR A 244 8.78 4.13 5.03
C THR A 244 7.69 3.24 4.46
N ALA A 245 8.06 2.07 3.95
CA ALA A 245 7.08 1.06 3.63
C ALA A 245 6.81 0.24 4.90
N ALA A 246 5.59 0.31 5.42
CA ALA A 246 5.13 -0.45 6.58
C ALA A 246 4.26 -1.61 6.10
N PHE A 247 4.73 -2.85 6.25
CA PHE A 247 3.93 -4.04 5.89
C PHE A 247 3.55 -4.83 7.13
N PRO A 248 2.31 -5.31 7.25
CA PRO A 248 1.99 -6.37 8.18
C PRO A 248 2.70 -7.66 7.73
N SER A 249 3.54 -8.23 8.58
CA SER A 249 3.99 -9.62 8.44
C SER A 249 2.84 -10.57 8.76
N GLU A 250 2.94 -11.83 8.33
CA GLU A 250 1.95 -12.87 8.69
C GLU A 250 1.81 -13.05 10.23
N ASP A 251 2.82 -12.63 10.99
CA ASP A 251 2.85 -12.62 12.46
C ASP A 251 2.42 -11.27 13.09
N GLY A 252 2.01 -10.28 12.27
CA GLY A 252 1.58 -8.96 12.73
C GLY A 252 2.70 -7.97 13.08
N GLY A 253 3.94 -8.24 12.66
CA GLY A 253 5.06 -7.30 12.76
C GLY A 253 5.06 -6.28 11.63
N VAL A 254 5.57 -5.07 11.87
CA VAL A 254 5.77 -4.05 10.84
C VAL A 254 7.27 -3.93 10.56
N LEU A 255 7.70 -4.20 9.33
CA LEU A 255 9.04 -3.81 8.89
C LEU A 255 8.98 -2.32 8.57
N LEU A 256 9.77 -1.50 9.27
CA LEU A 256 9.98 -0.10 8.97
C LEU A 256 11.38 0.04 8.40
N PHE A 257 11.50 0.55 7.19
CA PHE A 257 12.80 0.94 6.63
C PHE A 257 13.10 2.36 7.09
N GLN A 258 14.28 2.56 7.69
CA GLN A 258 14.75 3.91 8.01
C GLN A 258 15.13 4.63 6.70
N PRO A 259 14.90 5.95 6.59
CA PRO A 259 15.58 6.76 5.57
C PRO A 259 17.09 6.50 5.63
N ASP A 260 17.73 6.34 4.47
CA ASP A 260 19.16 6.02 4.32
C ASP A 260 19.59 4.61 4.78
N ALA A 261 18.66 3.70 5.07
CA ALA A 261 19.04 2.32 5.32
C ALA A 261 19.56 1.67 4.03
N THR A 262 20.72 1.04 4.12
CA THR A 262 21.27 0.25 3.02
C THR A 262 20.73 -1.16 3.10
N LEU A 263 20.01 -1.59 2.07
CA LEU A 263 19.70 -3.00 1.90
C LEU A 263 20.94 -3.69 1.35
N ARG A 264 21.49 -4.65 2.08
CA ARG A 264 22.51 -5.56 1.55
C ARG A 264 21.90 -6.94 1.41
N TYR A 265 21.95 -7.48 0.21
CA TYR A 265 21.63 -8.88 -0.04
C TYR A 265 22.92 -9.64 -0.31
N ASN A 266 23.10 -10.75 0.40
CA ASN A 266 24.21 -11.66 0.18
C ASN A 266 23.71 -12.84 -0.68
N PRO A 267 24.11 -12.94 -1.96
CA PRO A 267 23.66 -14.01 -2.84
C PRO A 267 24.16 -15.40 -2.44
N VAL A 268 25.16 -15.49 -1.56
CA VAL A 268 25.71 -16.78 -1.08
C VAL A 268 24.95 -17.31 0.13
N SER A 269 24.52 -16.43 1.05
CA SER A 269 23.75 -16.83 2.23
C SER A 269 22.24 -16.64 2.09
N GLU A 270 21.77 -16.02 1.00
CA GLU A 270 20.39 -15.58 0.79
C GLU A 270 19.88 -14.63 1.90
N GLU A 271 20.79 -14.04 2.68
CA GLU A 271 20.42 -13.12 3.75
C GLU A 271 20.23 -11.70 3.22
N VAL A 272 19.15 -11.07 3.67
CA VAL A 272 18.89 -9.64 3.51
C VAL A 272 19.20 -8.95 4.84
N ALA A 273 20.21 -8.09 4.84
CA ALA A 273 20.57 -7.25 5.97
C ALA A 273 20.17 -5.80 5.71
N LEU A 274 19.48 -5.22 6.69
CA LEU A 274 19.27 -3.79 6.81
C LEU A 274 20.44 -3.20 7.58
N ILE A 275 21.27 -2.41 6.90
CA ILE A 275 22.41 -1.72 7.53
C ILE A 275 22.03 -0.25 7.67
N GLY A 276 21.75 0.17 8.90
CA GLY A 276 21.63 1.60 9.22
C GLY A 276 22.97 2.31 9.02
N LYS A 277 22.95 3.58 8.62
CA LYS A 277 24.16 4.42 8.69
C LYS A 277 24.60 4.53 10.15
N GLY A 278 25.84 4.13 10.42
CA GLY A 278 26.53 4.38 11.69
C GLY A 278 27.06 5.81 11.79
#